data_AF-A0A5M3N8W7-F1
#
_entry.id   AF-A0A5M3N8W7-F1
#
_cell.length_a   1.000
_cell.length_b   1.000
_cell.length_c   1.000
_cell.angle_alpha   90.00
_cell.angle_beta   90.00
_cell.angle_gamma   90.00
#
_symmetry.space_group_name_H-M   'P 1'
#
loop_
_entity.id
_entity.type
_entity.pdbx_description
1 polymer ?
#
loop_
_entity_poly.entity_id
_entity_poly.type
_entity_poly.pdbx_seq_one_letter_code
_entity_poly.pdbx_strand_id
1 'polypeptide(L)'
;MILTPDTVIISRGGPDIAELKADPKNAYRLDNDQSAWVDQLHGFPVVDVRVDRAKWVRDWDEGVKKISLKSASDAFSGTVMMLNGSLFRRRIEASDREMLRAIEMATKDNHRTYPNNVRELFGNPMLARYSLRDWFMLVDMEERTRILSSSIEETCWNSMLGQDARMICPEIISTVMLKRRGMELFAFFDRYLQMALSEDETEQESLIQTEWWSSALQLEGIPQPLHENVTHTYKLYTCFRRDFLDMFVLRTAKAICKAWGDDMFKGLTTAPRLMWNASHRGLRSIVAARKDAKSRETLSCENCERSPVEIGANVRFLVCATCKRNLNFACWYCSRQCQRSDWRKHKVFCGKEKVSKSRQQGRPEYTRSLQLLLQLELQSEDDDVDYFIFNRAAESLSGSLPFKAAFLTDEDKQTLFREKRVLAAMDADRTGLDVVAKCIIDALEDDKASSGITREHVIQQLSEEYGVDVGSRLEALQAQLTADGDENLYSGMCVYSVAYHEDLVQWAMKWEKMIKQEYNGLEGGRSDEEGESTDEEESMEE
;
A
#
# COMPACT_ATOMS: atom_id res chain seq x y z
N MET A 1 32.50 12.16 3.15
CA MET A 1 32.04 12.74 1.86
C MET A 1 32.63 14.14 1.73
N ILE A 2 33.43 14.42 0.70
CA ILE A 2 33.87 15.79 0.41
C ILE A 2 32.95 16.28 -0.70
N LEU A 3 32.10 17.28 -0.41
CA LEU A 3 31.32 17.95 -1.44
C LEU A 3 32.28 18.73 -2.34
N THR A 4 32.61 18.19 -3.50
CA THR A 4 33.27 18.93 -4.57
C THR A 4 32.23 19.35 -5.62
N PRO A 5 32.45 20.44 -6.38
CA PRO A 5 31.56 20.81 -7.48
C PRO A 5 31.25 19.63 -8.43
N ASP A 6 32.23 18.76 -8.66
CA ASP A 6 32.10 17.58 -9.52
C ASP A 6 31.30 16.42 -8.90
N THR A 7 31.07 16.43 -7.58
CA THR A 7 30.27 15.40 -6.88
C THR A 7 28.78 15.74 -6.83
N VAL A 8 28.40 16.99 -7.11
CA VAL A 8 27.03 17.48 -7.06
C VAL A 8 26.31 17.15 -8.37
N ILE A 9 25.95 15.87 -8.55
CA ILE A 9 25.08 15.45 -9.65
C ILE A 9 23.63 15.55 -9.16
N ILE A 10 23.02 16.72 -9.32
CA ILE A 10 21.56 16.85 -9.25
C ILE A 10 21.06 16.66 -10.69
N SER A 11 20.91 15.41 -11.12
CA SER A 11 20.51 15.11 -12.49
C SER A 11 19.01 15.40 -12.69
N ARG A 12 18.69 16.11 -13.77
CA ARG A 12 17.32 16.23 -14.27
C ARG A 12 16.88 14.87 -14.80
N GLY A 13 16.22 14.08 -13.95
CA GLY A 13 15.71 12.74 -14.27
C GLY A 13 16.08 11.66 -13.26
N GLY A 14 17.09 11.90 -12.41
CA GLY A 14 17.70 10.88 -11.56
C GLY A 14 18.46 9.84 -12.40
N PRO A 15 19.66 9.42 -12.02
CA PRO A 15 20.31 8.28 -12.67
C PRO A 15 19.48 7.01 -12.42
N ASP A 16 19.65 6.00 -13.27
CA ASP A 16 19.06 4.69 -13.01
C ASP A 16 19.55 4.19 -11.65
N ILE A 17 18.61 3.70 -10.85
CA ILE A 17 18.89 3.18 -9.50
C ILE A 17 19.76 1.94 -9.60
N ALA A 18 19.63 1.13 -10.66
CA ALA A 18 20.49 -0.02 -10.88
C ALA A 18 21.94 0.43 -11.11
N GLU A 19 22.17 1.46 -11.94
CA GLU A 19 23.49 2.06 -12.17
C GLU A 19 24.08 2.65 -10.87
N LEU A 20 23.28 3.42 -10.12
CA LEU A 20 23.70 3.98 -8.83
C LEU A 20 24.13 2.89 -7.84
N LYS A 21 23.39 1.79 -7.77
CA LYS A 21 23.69 0.65 -6.90
C LYS A 21 24.95 -0.10 -7.36
N ALA A 22 25.19 -0.15 -8.66
CA ALA A 22 26.34 -0.81 -9.25
C ALA A 22 27.64 -0.02 -9.06
N ASP A 23 27.58 1.32 -9.00
CA ASP A 23 28.75 2.17 -8.78
C ASP A 23 29.22 2.12 -7.30
N PRO A 24 30.42 1.55 -7.01
CA PRO A 24 30.95 1.49 -5.65
C PRO A 24 31.14 2.88 -5.02
N LYS A 25 31.28 3.95 -5.82
CA LYS A 25 31.39 5.32 -5.31
C LYS A 25 30.12 5.80 -4.63
N ASN A 26 28.97 5.17 -4.87
CA ASN A 26 27.70 5.51 -4.22
C ASN A 26 27.39 4.61 -3.02
N ALA A 27 28.20 3.57 -2.74
CA ALA A 27 27.93 2.63 -1.66
C ALA A 27 27.75 3.31 -0.30
N TYR A 28 28.45 4.43 -0.06
CA TYR A 28 28.36 5.22 1.18
C TYR A 28 26.94 5.68 1.52
N ARG A 29 26.06 5.83 0.52
CA ARG A 29 24.71 6.40 0.71
C ARG A 29 23.84 5.54 1.62
N LEU A 30 24.05 4.23 1.64
CA LEU A 30 23.35 3.28 2.51
C LEU A 30 24.30 2.44 3.38
N ASP A 31 25.56 2.84 3.46
CA ASP A 31 26.54 2.20 4.33
C ASP A 31 26.34 2.67 5.78
N ASN A 32 26.11 1.73 6.68
CA ASN A 32 25.92 2.02 8.10
C ASN A 32 27.21 2.56 8.73
N ASP A 33 28.39 2.09 8.28
CA ASP A 33 29.67 2.52 8.82
C ASP A 33 30.02 3.96 8.43
N GLN A 34 29.37 4.49 7.38
CA GLN A 34 29.56 5.86 6.91
C GLN A 34 28.43 6.81 7.32
N SER A 35 27.38 6.30 7.99
CA SER A 35 26.27 7.12 8.46
C SER A 35 26.69 7.98 9.65
N ALA A 36 26.18 9.22 9.69
CA ALA A 36 26.31 10.11 10.84
C ALA A 36 25.54 9.63 12.09
N TRP A 37 24.63 8.66 11.92
CA TRP A 37 23.65 8.29 12.95
C TRP A 37 23.61 6.79 13.26
N VAL A 38 23.94 5.92 12.31
CA VAL A 38 23.86 4.47 12.55
C VAL A 38 25.04 4.04 13.41
N ASP A 39 24.75 3.41 14.55
CA ASP A 39 25.74 2.87 15.49
C ASP A 39 26.81 3.88 15.97
N GLN A 40 26.51 5.17 15.86
CA GLN A 40 27.34 6.26 16.36
C GLN A 40 27.05 6.55 17.84
N LEU A 41 27.97 7.27 18.53
CA LEU A 41 27.88 7.60 19.96
C LEU A 41 26.54 8.24 20.38
N HIS A 42 25.98 9.08 19.52
CA HIS A 42 24.69 9.76 19.72
C HIS A 42 23.58 9.24 18.80
N GLY A 43 23.90 8.14 18.12
CA GLY A 43 23.09 7.49 17.11
C GLY A 43 22.10 6.48 17.65
N PHE A 44 21.74 5.54 16.79
CA PHE A 44 20.88 4.41 17.10
C PHE A 44 21.23 3.21 16.22
N PRO A 45 20.96 1.99 16.69
CA PRO A 45 21.24 0.79 15.90
C PRO A 45 20.26 0.67 14.75
N VAL A 46 20.77 0.30 13.57
CA VAL A 46 19.97 0.06 12.37
C VAL A 46 20.50 -1.20 11.69
N VAL A 47 19.61 -2.13 11.35
CA VAL A 47 19.99 -3.28 10.51
C VAL A 47 20.43 -2.82 9.11
N ASP A 48 21.37 -3.52 8.46
CA ASP A 48 21.70 -3.24 7.06
C ASP A 48 20.46 -3.42 6.15
N VAL A 49 20.24 -2.47 5.26
CA VAL A 49 19.11 -2.46 4.30
C VAL A 49 19.07 -3.71 3.42
N ARG A 50 20.23 -4.31 3.14
CA ARG A 50 20.42 -5.53 2.33
C ARG A 50 20.03 -6.80 3.11
N VAL A 51 19.95 -6.73 4.44
CA VAL A 51 19.58 -7.85 5.31
C VAL A 51 18.06 -7.89 5.52
N ASP A 52 17.48 -6.77 5.95
CA ASP A 52 16.01 -6.65 6.13
C ASP A 52 15.59 -5.20 5.90
N ARG A 53 15.18 -4.88 4.68
CA ARG A 53 14.73 -3.54 4.28
C ARG A 53 13.58 -3.03 5.15
N ALA A 54 12.59 -3.87 5.44
CA ALA A 54 11.42 -3.44 6.20
C ALA A 54 11.79 -3.11 7.65
N LYS A 55 12.71 -3.89 8.25
CA LYS A 55 13.27 -3.56 9.57
C LYS A 55 14.17 -2.34 9.53
N TRP A 56 15.02 -2.18 8.51
CA TRP A 56 15.86 -0.98 8.33
C TRP A 56 15.00 0.29 8.32
N VAL A 57 13.87 0.29 7.59
CA VAL A 57 12.94 1.42 7.61
C VAL A 57 12.37 1.69 9.00
N ARG A 58 11.98 0.64 9.75
CA ARG A 58 11.44 0.77 11.11
C ARG A 58 12.48 1.27 12.11
N ASP A 59 13.71 0.77 12.06
CA ASP A 59 14.79 1.18 12.95
C ASP A 59 15.07 2.69 12.78
N TRP A 60 15.13 3.16 11.53
CA TRP A 60 15.22 4.57 11.21
C TRP A 60 13.98 5.38 11.64
N ASP A 61 12.75 4.88 11.44
CA ASP A 61 11.54 5.57 11.92
C ASP A 61 11.62 5.83 13.44
N GLU A 62 12.08 4.85 14.21
CA GLU A 62 12.24 5.00 15.67
C GLU A 62 13.38 5.94 16.04
N GLY A 63 14.51 5.88 15.31
CA GLY A 63 15.63 6.80 15.47
C GLY A 63 15.25 8.26 15.18
N VAL A 64 14.60 8.51 14.05
CA VAL A 64 14.12 9.85 13.65
C VAL A 64 13.13 10.39 14.67
N LYS A 65 12.15 9.58 15.13
CA LYS A 65 11.23 9.99 16.20
C LYS A 65 11.97 10.36 17.49
N LYS A 66 12.95 9.57 17.90
CA LYS A 66 13.71 9.81 19.14
C LYS A 66 14.50 11.12 19.09
N ILE A 67 15.13 11.44 17.95
CA ILE A 67 15.93 12.65 17.80
C ILE A 67 15.06 13.88 17.54
N SER A 68 13.99 13.76 16.74
CA SER A 68 13.09 14.88 16.46
C SER A 68 12.39 15.42 17.71
N LEU A 69 12.20 14.58 18.73
CA LEU A 69 11.71 14.96 20.06
C LEU A 69 12.69 15.81 20.89
N LYS A 70 13.99 15.80 20.56
CA LYS A 70 15.00 16.60 21.27
C LYS A 70 15.05 18.02 20.73
N SER A 71 15.57 18.19 19.52
CA SER A 71 15.62 19.47 18.81
C SER A 71 16.03 19.25 17.34
N ALA A 72 15.65 20.17 16.44
CA ALA A 72 16.17 20.16 15.08
C ALA A 72 17.65 20.57 15.02
N SER A 73 18.12 21.36 16.00
CA SER A 73 19.52 21.75 16.12
C SER A 73 20.44 20.54 16.36
N ASP A 74 20.01 19.57 17.16
CA ASP A 74 20.76 18.31 17.36
C ASP A 74 20.85 17.50 16.06
N ALA A 75 19.73 17.38 15.32
CA ALA A 75 19.70 16.68 14.04
C ALA A 75 20.57 17.37 12.98
N PHE A 76 20.50 18.68 12.89
CA PHE A 76 21.32 19.47 11.98
C PHE A 76 22.80 19.39 12.34
N SER A 77 23.15 19.75 13.58
CA SER A 77 24.55 19.79 14.03
C SER A 77 25.20 18.41 14.00
N GLY A 78 24.50 17.36 14.45
CA GLY A 78 25.01 15.99 14.40
C GLY A 78 25.33 15.54 12.97
N THR A 79 24.41 15.79 12.02
CA THR A 79 24.61 15.42 10.62
C THR A 79 25.74 16.21 9.98
N VAL A 80 25.82 17.51 10.23
CA VAL A 80 26.87 18.36 9.65
C VAL A 80 28.24 18.04 10.25
N MET A 81 28.35 17.88 11.57
CA MET A 81 29.64 17.62 12.22
C MET A 81 30.28 16.33 11.72
N MET A 82 29.47 15.30 11.48
CA MET A 82 29.95 14.00 11.00
C MET A 82 30.28 14.01 9.50
N LEU A 83 29.38 14.53 8.66
CA LEU A 83 29.55 14.45 7.20
C LEU A 83 30.41 15.58 6.62
N ASN A 84 30.33 16.77 7.21
CA ASN A 84 30.86 18.02 6.65
C ASN A 84 31.53 18.89 7.73
N GLY A 85 32.09 18.30 8.80
CA GLY A 85 32.63 19.04 9.95
C GLY A 85 33.74 20.05 9.61
N SER A 86 34.43 19.87 8.48
CA SER A 86 35.41 20.83 7.96
C SER A 86 34.79 22.16 7.56
N LEU A 87 33.54 22.17 7.05
CA LEU A 87 32.82 23.39 6.66
C LEU A 87 32.55 24.31 7.86
N PHE A 88 32.44 23.76 9.08
CA PHE A 88 32.29 24.59 10.28
C PHE A 88 33.58 25.31 10.70
N ARG A 89 34.75 24.78 10.33
CA ARG A 89 36.03 25.28 10.85
C ARG A 89 36.79 26.18 9.88
N ARG A 90 36.50 26.06 8.57
CA ARG A 90 37.17 26.85 7.54
C ARG A 90 36.38 28.10 7.16
N ARG A 91 37.05 29.14 6.68
CA ARG A 91 36.36 30.32 6.15
C ARG A 91 35.55 29.95 4.91
N ILE A 92 34.32 30.46 4.80
CA ILE A 92 33.49 30.29 3.60
C ILE A 92 34.07 31.13 2.46
N GLU A 93 34.44 30.45 1.37
CA GLU A 93 35.06 31.05 0.19
C GLU A 93 34.01 31.42 -0.87
N ALA A 94 34.44 32.06 -1.96
CA ALA A 94 33.54 32.42 -3.06
C ALA A 94 32.99 31.18 -3.78
N SER A 95 33.82 30.15 -3.96
CA SER A 95 33.46 28.86 -4.55
C SER A 95 32.37 28.14 -3.77
N ASP A 96 32.40 28.20 -2.43
CA ASP A 96 31.36 27.62 -1.58
C ASP A 96 30.00 28.28 -1.81
N ARG A 97 29.98 29.61 -1.94
CA ARG A 97 28.76 30.37 -2.23
C ARG A 97 28.23 30.08 -3.62
N GLU A 98 29.11 29.91 -4.60
CA GLU A 98 28.73 29.54 -5.96
C GLU A 98 28.14 28.13 -6.01
N MET A 99 28.77 27.16 -5.32
CA MET A 99 28.24 25.81 -5.17
C MET A 99 26.86 25.82 -4.51
N LEU A 100 26.68 26.57 -3.42
CA LEU A 100 25.37 26.71 -2.77
C LEU A 100 24.33 27.29 -3.73
N ARG A 101 24.65 28.33 -4.49
CA ARG A 101 23.73 28.91 -5.50
C ARG A 101 23.34 27.90 -6.58
N ALA A 102 24.31 27.10 -7.05
CA ALA A 102 24.04 26.07 -8.04
C ALA A 102 23.09 24.99 -7.48
N ILE A 103 23.31 24.56 -6.24
CA ILE A 103 22.43 23.60 -5.54
C ILE A 103 21.04 24.20 -5.29
N GLU A 104 20.95 25.46 -4.84
CA GLU A 104 19.69 26.16 -4.65
C GLU A 104 18.90 26.24 -5.96
N MET A 105 19.55 26.54 -7.08
CA MET A 105 18.93 26.59 -8.39
C MET A 105 18.41 25.21 -8.82
N ALA A 106 19.25 24.18 -8.74
CA ALA A 106 18.89 22.82 -9.15
C ALA A 106 17.75 22.24 -8.30
N THR A 107 17.79 22.44 -6.98
CA THR A 107 16.72 21.95 -6.09
C THR A 107 15.42 22.75 -6.25
N LYS A 108 15.47 24.06 -6.57
CA LYS A 108 14.29 24.83 -6.96
C LYS A 108 13.67 24.33 -8.27
N ASP A 109 14.50 24.01 -9.27
CA ASP A 109 14.03 23.44 -10.53
C ASP A 109 13.36 22.08 -10.31
N ASN A 110 13.94 21.20 -9.49
CA ASN A 110 13.35 19.93 -9.10
C ASN A 110 12.01 20.14 -8.38
N HIS A 111 11.96 21.06 -7.41
CA HIS A 111 10.76 21.38 -6.65
C HIS A 111 9.63 21.94 -7.52
N ARG A 112 9.94 22.56 -8.66
CA ARG A 112 8.94 22.96 -9.66
C ARG A 112 8.51 21.80 -10.56
N THR A 113 9.44 20.90 -10.89
CA THR A 113 9.21 19.84 -11.88
C THR A 113 8.47 18.65 -11.27
N TYR A 114 8.89 18.16 -10.10
CA TYR A 114 8.41 16.90 -9.55
C TYR A 114 6.95 16.94 -9.09
N PRO A 115 6.44 17.99 -8.43
CA PRO A 115 5.01 18.09 -8.12
C PRO A 115 4.14 18.07 -9.37
N ASN A 116 4.60 18.66 -10.48
CA ASN A 116 3.87 18.61 -11.76
C ASN A 116 3.81 17.17 -12.28
N ASN A 117 4.94 16.45 -12.30
CA ASN A 117 4.96 15.03 -12.71
C ASN A 117 4.04 14.16 -11.85
N VAL A 118 4.02 14.41 -10.53
CA VAL A 118 3.17 13.65 -9.60
C VAL A 118 1.69 14.02 -9.76
N ARG A 119 1.39 15.30 -10.01
CA ARG A 119 0.02 15.74 -10.34
C ARG A 119 -0.45 15.11 -11.65
N GLU A 120 0.38 15.08 -12.69
CA GLU A 120 0.05 14.44 -13.96
C GLU A 120 -0.20 12.94 -13.78
N LEU A 121 0.63 12.27 -12.99
CA LEU A 121 0.47 10.86 -12.67
C LEU A 121 -0.86 10.58 -11.96
N PHE A 122 -1.20 11.32 -10.91
CA PHE A 122 -2.46 11.12 -10.17
C PHE A 122 -3.69 11.71 -10.87
N GLY A 123 -3.50 12.70 -11.72
CA GLY A 123 -4.55 13.40 -12.47
C GLY A 123 -4.86 12.77 -13.83
N ASN A 124 -4.14 11.71 -14.22
CA ASN A 124 -4.35 11.04 -15.49
C ASN A 124 -5.82 10.56 -15.60
N PRO A 125 -6.60 11.02 -16.59
CA PRO A 125 -8.00 10.66 -16.74
C PRO A 125 -8.24 9.15 -16.87
N MET A 126 -7.25 8.40 -17.37
CA MET A 126 -7.31 6.94 -17.42
C MET A 126 -7.35 6.34 -16.00
N LEU A 127 -6.61 6.93 -15.07
CA LEU A 127 -6.57 6.52 -13.66
C LEU A 127 -7.76 7.06 -12.87
N ALA A 128 -8.50 8.04 -13.41
CA ALA A 128 -9.64 8.63 -12.71
C ALA A 128 -10.75 7.62 -12.41
N ARG A 129 -10.90 6.58 -13.24
CA ARG A 129 -11.87 5.50 -13.00
C ARG A 129 -11.41 4.56 -11.87
N TYR A 130 -10.10 4.37 -11.73
CA TYR A 130 -9.49 3.41 -10.82
C TYR A 130 -8.35 4.08 -10.05
N SER A 131 -8.69 4.82 -9.00
CA SER A 131 -7.70 5.67 -8.34
C SER A 131 -6.60 4.83 -7.68
N LEU A 132 -5.34 5.26 -7.86
CA LEU A 132 -4.17 4.68 -7.19
C LEU A 132 -4.35 4.68 -5.66
N ARG A 133 -5.06 5.68 -5.13
CA ARG A 133 -5.41 5.81 -3.72
C ARG A 133 -6.31 4.67 -3.26
N ASP A 134 -7.38 4.39 -3.99
CA ASP A 134 -8.33 3.34 -3.63
C ASP A 134 -7.66 1.97 -3.71
N TRP A 135 -6.87 1.71 -4.76
CA TRP A 135 -6.08 0.48 -4.87
C TRP A 135 -5.15 0.28 -3.66
N PHE A 136 -4.36 1.28 -3.31
CA PHE A 136 -3.39 1.19 -2.21
C PHE A 136 -4.08 0.97 -0.85
N MET A 137 -5.33 1.40 -0.70
CA MET A 137 -6.14 1.09 0.48
C MET A 137 -6.61 -0.36 0.54
N LEU A 138 -6.81 -1.00 -0.61
CA LEU A 138 -7.33 -2.36 -0.74
C LEU A 138 -6.26 -3.43 -0.57
N VAL A 139 -5.04 -3.19 -1.07
CA VAL A 139 -3.92 -4.12 -0.88
C VAL A 139 -3.59 -4.32 0.60
N ASP A 140 -2.95 -5.45 0.90
CA ASP A 140 -2.64 -5.82 2.28
C ASP A 140 -1.55 -4.92 2.90
N MET A 141 -1.25 -5.17 4.17
CA MET A 141 -0.25 -4.38 4.89
C MET A 141 1.17 -4.67 4.40
N GLU A 142 1.45 -5.91 4.00
CA GLU A 142 2.77 -6.36 3.59
C GLU A 142 3.15 -5.68 2.28
N GLU A 143 2.26 -5.70 1.29
CA GLU A 143 2.46 -5.07 -0.02
C GLU A 143 2.64 -3.55 0.10
N ARG A 144 1.79 -2.87 0.89
CA ARG A 144 1.99 -1.43 1.16
C ARG A 144 3.34 -1.15 1.82
N THR A 145 3.75 -1.99 2.77
CA THR A 145 5.02 -1.84 3.48
C THR A 145 6.19 -2.05 2.52
N ARG A 146 6.10 -3.06 1.65
CA ARG A 146 7.09 -3.36 0.62
C ARG A 146 7.27 -2.19 -0.33
N ILE A 147 6.17 -1.63 -0.86
CA ILE A 147 6.19 -0.46 -1.75
C ILE A 147 6.85 0.72 -1.05
N LEU A 148 6.35 1.12 0.12
CA LEU A 148 6.86 2.29 0.81
C LEU A 148 8.33 2.12 1.25
N SER A 149 8.72 0.92 1.67
CA SER A 149 10.11 0.64 2.05
C SER A 149 11.04 0.69 0.85
N SER A 150 10.61 0.18 -0.31
CA SER A 150 11.37 0.32 -1.56
C SER A 150 11.54 1.78 -1.93
N SER A 151 10.46 2.56 -1.88
CA SER A 151 10.50 3.99 -2.23
C SER A 151 11.42 4.79 -1.31
N ILE A 152 11.44 4.50 0.00
CA ILE A 152 12.38 5.13 0.94
C ILE A 152 13.82 4.76 0.61
N GLU A 153 14.12 3.48 0.35
CA GLU A 153 15.46 3.05 -0.08
C GLU A 153 15.90 3.78 -1.35
N GLU A 154 15.04 3.80 -2.37
CA GLU A 154 15.29 4.48 -3.64
C GLU A 154 15.51 5.99 -3.47
N THR A 155 14.76 6.62 -2.58
CA THR A 155 14.95 8.03 -2.22
C THR A 155 16.32 8.25 -1.60
N CYS A 156 16.74 7.39 -0.66
CA CYS A 156 18.06 7.47 -0.05
C CYS A 156 19.18 7.28 -1.08
N TRP A 157 19.04 6.34 -2.03
CA TRP A 157 20.01 6.19 -3.13
C TRP A 157 20.15 7.45 -3.99
N ASN A 158 19.05 8.17 -4.23
CA ASN A 158 19.07 9.39 -5.04
C ASN A 158 19.49 10.64 -4.24
N SER A 159 19.34 10.61 -2.92
CA SER A 159 19.67 11.73 -2.02
C SER A 159 21.17 11.91 -1.83
N MET A 160 21.62 13.17 -1.85
CA MET A 160 23.02 13.50 -1.61
C MET A 160 23.53 13.06 -0.23
N LEU A 161 22.69 13.08 0.80
CA LEU A 161 23.06 12.63 2.15
C LEU A 161 22.75 11.14 2.38
N GLY A 162 22.33 10.40 1.35
CA GLY A 162 21.98 9.00 1.51
C GLY A 162 20.85 8.79 2.52
N GLN A 163 21.03 7.80 3.40
CA GLN A 163 20.12 7.51 4.50
C GLN A 163 20.06 8.60 5.58
N ASP A 164 21.11 9.39 5.76
CA ASP A 164 21.16 10.43 6.80
C ASP A 164 20.21 11.60 6.51
N ALA A 165 19.78 11.78 5.25
CA ALA A 165 18.75 12.76 4.89
C ALA A 165 17.43 12.55 5.65
N ARG A 166 17.15 11.31 6.10
CA ARG A 166 15.96 11.00 6.89
C ARG A 166 15.95 11.75 8.23
N MET A 167 17.11 12.05 8.82
CA MET A 167 17.18 12.76 10.11
C MET A 167 16.71 14.21 10.02
N ILE A 168 16.86 14.82 8.86
CA ILE A 168 16.39 16.18 8.61
C ILE A 168 14.99 16.19 7.97
N CYS A 169 14.28 15.06 7.91
CA CYS A 169 12.94 14.91 7.31
C CYS A 169 11.96 14.13 8.21
N PRO A 170 11.67 14.59 9.44
CA PRO A 170 10.79 13.88 10.39
C PRO A 170 9.34 13.73 9.92
N GLU A 171 8.95 14.35 8.82
CA GLU A 171 7.65 14.19 8.17
C GLU A 171 7.53 12.82 7.48
N ILE A 172 8.66 12.20 7.10
CA ILE A 172 8.71 10.91 6.41
C ILE A 172 8.92 9.79 7.43
N ILE A 173 7.82 9.35 8.03
CA ILE A 173 7.77 8.21 8.96
C ILE A 173 6.84 7.15 8.38
N SER A 174 7.42 6.02 7.97
CA SER A 174 6.69 4.95 7.26
C SER A 174 5.50 4.43 8.07
N THR A 175 5.70 4.24 9.37
CA THR A 175 4.67 3.74 10.29
C THR A 175 3.52 4.72 10.47
N VAL A 176 3.73 6.02 10.25
CA VAL A 176 2.67 7.05 10.24
C VAL A 176 1.97 7.05 8.89
N MET A 177 2.72 7.04 7.79
CA MET A 177 2.19 7.05 6.42
C MET A 177 1.29 5.85 6.13
N LEU A 178 1.60 4.67 6.68
CA LEU A 178 0.82 3.45 6.53
C LEU A 178 -0.44 3.39 7.43
N LYS A 179 -0.63 4.36 8.35
CA LYS A 179 -1.86 4.41 9.17
C LYS A 179 -3.08 4.55 8.28
N ARG A 180 -4.22 4.05 8.80
CA ARG A 180 -5.51 4.09 8.10
C ARG A 180 -5.40 3.56 6.67
N ARG A 181 -4.63 2.48 6.47
CA ARG A 181 -4.43 1.81 5.18
C ARG A 181 -3.74 2.69 4.13
N GLY A 182 -2.77 3.49 4.55
CA GLY A 182 -2.04 4.38 3.65
C GLY A 182 -2.70 5.74 3.40
N MET A 183 -3.85 6.03 4.02
CA MET A 183 -4.51 7.32 3.82
C MET A 183 -3.67 8.51 4.29
N GLU A 184 -2.83 8.32 5.31
CA GLU A 184 -1.93 9.38 5.78
C GLU A 184 -0.82 9.69 4.76
N LEU A 185 -0.38 8.70 3.96
CA LEU A 185 0.53 8.93 2.84
C LEU A 185 -0.09 9.84 1.78
N PHE A 186 -1.32 9.54 1.35
CA PHE A 186 -1.97 10.40 0.35
C PHE A 186 -2.37 11.77 0.92
N ALA A 187 -2.71 11.86 2.21
CA ALA A 187 -2.90 13.16 2.85
C ALA A 187 -1.60 13.98 2.88
N PHE A 188 -0.45 13.31 3.01
CA PHE A 188 0.85 13.94 2.84
C PHE A 188 1.08 14.40 1.39
N PHE A 189 0.77 13.58 0.38
CA PHE A 189 0.83 14.01 -1.03
C PHE A 189 -0.07 15.21 -1.33
N ASP A 190 -1.32 15.20 -0.87
CA ASP A 190 -2.26 16.30 -1.08
C ASP A 190 -1.70 17.62 -0.52
N ARG A 191 -1.17 17.60 0.72
CA ARG A 191 -0.53 18.78 1.33
C ARG A 191 0.73 19.20 0.59
N TYR A 192 1.58 18.24 0.21
CA TYR A 192 2.81 18.51 -0.54
C TYR A 192 2.50 19.18 -1.87
N LEU A 193 1.57 18.63 -2.66
CA LEU A 193 1.18 19.17 -3.96
C LEU A 193 0.52 20.55 -3.81
N GLN A 194 -0.32 20.73 -2.79
CA GLN A 194 -0.94 22.03 -2.51
C GLN A 194 0.12 23.11 -2.24
N MET A 195 1.12 22.81 -1.40
CA MET A 195 2.18 23.76 -1.05
C MET A 195 3.14 23.99 -2.23
N ALA A 196 3.68 22.91 -2.80
CA ALA A 196 4.72 22.99 -3.83
C ALA A 196 4.25 23.68 -5.13
N LEU A 197 2.93 23.69 -5.36
CA LEU A 197 2.30 24.28 -6.54
C LEU A 197 1.50 25.55 -6.21
N SER A 198 1.65 26.09 -5.00
CA SER A 198 1.08 27.40 -4.65
C SER A 198 1.75 28.51 -5.48
N GLU A 199 0.98 29.54 -5.80
CA GLU A 199 1.49 30.76 -6.43
C GLU A 199 2.24 31.64 -5.41
N ASP A 200 2.00 31.45 -4.11
CA ASP A 200 2.68 32.16 -3.04
C ASP A 200 4.01 31.45 -2.69
N GLU A 201 5.14 32.11 -2.97
CA GLU A 201 6.47 31.59 -2.65
C GLU A 201 6.64 31.26 -1.15
N THR A 202 5.96 31.97 -0.25
CA THR A 202 6.03 31.71 1.20
C THR A 202 5.31 30.43 1.58
N GLU A 203 4.18 30.12 0.93
CA GLU A 203 3.48 28.84 1.10
C GLU A 203 4.27 27.69 0.48
N GLN A 204 4.93 27.91 -0.67
CA GLN A 204 5.77 26.93 -1.33
C GLN A 204 6.91 26.44 -0.42
N GLU A 205 7.51 27.36 0.32
CA GLU A 205 8.60 27.05 1.26
C GLU A 205 8.11 26.45 2.59
N SER A 206 6.80 26.49 2.90
CA SER A 206 6.28 26.13 4.23
C SER A 206 6.53 24.66 4.64
N LEU A 207 6.54 23.72 3.70
CA LEU A 207 6.84 22.31 3.98
C LEU A 207 8.34 22.08 4.22
N ILE A 208 9.18 22.90 3.60
CA ILE A 208 10.63 22.83 3.73
C ILE A 208 11.05 23.53 5.03
N GLN A 209 10.46 24.70 5.31
CA GLN A 209 10.68 25.55 6.48
C GLN A 209 9.62 25.32 7.55
N THR A 210 9.54 24.09 8.05
CA THR A 210 8.67 23.80 9.20
C THR A 210 9.18 24.51 10.45
N GLU A 211 8.30 24.81 11.40
CA GLU A 211 8.69 25.38 12.70
C GLU A 211 9.82 24.58 13.36
N TRP A 212 9.74 23.24 13.25
CA TRP A 212 10.79 22.35 13.69
C TRP A 212 12.11 22.63 12.95
N TRP A 213 12.14 22.62 11.61
CA TRP A 213 13.39 22.83 10.87
C TRP A 213 13.96 24.25 11.03
N SER A 214 13.12 25.28 11.09
CA SER A 214 13.57 26.65 11.33
C SER A 214 14.23 26.83 12.70
N SER A 215 13.87 26.00 13.70
CA SER A 215 14.56 25.99 15.00
C SER A 215 16.01 25.50 14.94
N ALA A 216 16.43 24.82 13.86
CA ALA A 216 17.82 24.38 13.71
C ALA A 216 18.81 25.52 13.48
N LEU A 217 18.35 26.69 13.00
CA LEU A 217 19.18 27.89 12.80
C LEU A 217 19.32 28.74 14.08
N GLN A 218 18.87 28.27 15.25
CA GLN A 218 19.06 29.02 16.49
C GLN A 218 20.55 29.25 16.77
N LEU A 219 20.99 30.50 16.61
CA LEU A 219 22.38 30.92 16.79
C LEU A 219 22.76 31.13 18.26
N GLU A 220 21.81 30.95 19.18
CA GLU A 220 22.04 31.06 20.62
C GLU A 220 23.05 30.00 21.07
N GLY A 221 24.14 30.45 21.69
CA GLY A 221 25.24 29.57 22.13
C GLY A 221 26.30 29.26 21.06
N ILE A 222 26.10 29.68 19.81
CA ILE A 222 27.12 29.56 18.76
C ILE A 222 28.03 30.80 18.82
N PRO A 223 29.38 30.64 18.87
CA PRO A 223 30.29 31.77 18.76
C PRO A 223 30.05 32.60 17.49
N GLN A 224 30.00 33.93 17.63
CA GLN A 224 29.75 34.86 16.52
C GLN A 224 30.63 34.61 15.27
N PRO A 225 31.93 34.26 15.39
CA PRO A 225 32.76 33.96 14.21
C PRO A 225 32.27 32.77 13.37
N LEU A 226 31.45 31.88 13.94
CA LEU A 226 30.90 30.70 13.26
C LEU A 226 29.51 30.93 12.68
N HIS A 227 28.87 32.08 12.94
CA HIS A 227 27.50 32.37 12.49
C HIS A 227 27.37 32.31 10.96
N GLU A 228 28.37 32.81 10.23
CA GLU A 228 28.38 32.75 8.76
C GLU A 228 28.41 31.30 8.25
N ASN A 229 29.28 30.47 8.82
CA ASN A 229 29.43 29.07 8.45
C ASN A 229 28.15 28.29 8.74
N VAL A 230 27.59 28.47 9.94
CA VAL A 230 26.34 27.82 10.37
C VAL A 230 25.19 28.22 9.44
N THR A 231 25.07 29.51 9.13
CA THR A 231 24.04 30.02 8.22
C THR A 231 24.21 29.44 6.81
N HIS A 232 25.45 29.39 6.31
CA HIS A 232 25.75 28.81 5.00
C HIS A 232 25.39 27.33 4.94
N THR A 233 25.83 26.54 5.93
CA THR A 233 25.54 25.11 5.97
C THR A 233 24.07 24.81 6.23
N TYR A 234 23.37 25.63 7.00
CA TYR A 234 21.92 25.51 7.19
C TYR A 234 21.16 25.67 5.87
N LYS A 235 21.53 26.67 5.05
CA LYS A 235 20.95 26.84 3.71
C LYS A 235 21.22 25.65 2.80
N LEU A 236 22.46 25.14 2.82
CA LEU A 236 22.84 23.95 2.06
C LEU A 236 21.99 22.73 2.45
N TYR A 237 21.85 22.47 3.75
CA TYR A 237 21.06 21.34 4.26
C TYR A 237 19.55 21.53 4.06
N THR A 238 19.07 22.77 4.03
CA THR A 238 17.69 23.08 3.62
C THR A 238 17.44 22.65 2.17
N CYS A 239 18.43 22.85 1.27
CA CYS A 239 18.32 22.37 -0.10
C CYS A 239 18.29 20.83 -0.16
N PHE A 240 19.12 20.15 0.64
CA PHE A 240 19.11 18.67 0.72
C PHE A 240 17.80 18.13 1.29
N ARG A 241 17.23 18.79 2.30
CA ARG A 241 15.91 18.47 2.85
C ARG A 241 14.82 18.60 1.77
N ARG A 242 14.81 19.71 1.02
CA ARG A 242 13.88 19.93 -0.09
C ARG A 242 13.97 18.81 -1.13
N ASP A 243 15.18 18.57 -1.64
CA ASP A 243 15.41 17.54 -2.66
C ASP A 243 14.98 16.14 -2.18
N PHE A 244 15.24 15.81 -0.91
CA PHE A 244 14.80 14.55 -0.32
C PHE A 244 13.26 14.41 -0.27
N LEU A 245 12.55 15.47 0.12
CA LEU A 245 11.08 15.48 0.12
C LEU A 245 10.52 15.32 -1.30
N ASP A 246 11.07 16.05 -2.26
CA ASP A 246 10.66 16.00 -3.66
C ASP A 246 10.90 14.61 -4.26
N MET A 247 12.08 14.04 -4.04
CA MET A 247 12.43 12.68 -4.47
C MET A 247 11.55 11.63 -3.81
N PHE A 248 11.27 11.76 -2.50
CA PHE A 248 10.40 10.82 -1.79
C PHE A 248 9.01 10.77 -2.40
N VAL A 249 8.40 11.93 -2.67
CA VAL A 249 7.06 12.01 -3.26
C VAL A 249 7.06 11.40 -4.66
N LEU A 250 8.03 11.78 -5.50
CA LEU A 250 8.15 11.26 -6.87
C LEU A 250 8.36 9.74 -6.90
N ARG A 251 9.34 9.22 -6.15
CA ARG A 251 9.68 7.79 -6.14
C ARG A 251 8.55 6.95 -5.56
N THR A 252 7.89 7.44 -4.51
CA THR A 252 6.74 6.74 -3.93
C THR A 252 5.54 6.71 -4.89
N ALA A 253 5.23 7.82 -5.56
CA ALA A 253 4.16 7.88 -6.54
C ALA A 253 4.42 6.92 -7.73
N LYS A 254 5.65 6.91 -8.26
CA LYS A 254 6.08 5.97 -9.31
C LYS A 254 5.98 4.50 -8.88
N ALA A 255 6.44 4.17 -7.67
CA ALA A 255 6.38 2.81 -7.14
C ALA A 255 4.93 2.33 -6.95
N ILE A 256 4.05 3.20 -6.45
CA ILE A 256 2.60 2.92 -6.35
C ILE A 256 2.02 2.69 -7.74
N CYS A 257 2.29 3.56 -8.72
CA CYS A 257 1.77 3.40 -10.07
C CYS A 257 2.26 2.09 -10.71
N LYS A 258 3.54 1.74 -10.53
CA LYS A 258 4.09 0.48 -11.03
C LYS A 258 3.42 -0.74 -10.40
N ALA A 259 3.37 -0.79 -9.08
CA ALA A 259 2.77 -1.91 -8.36
C ALA A 259 1.27 -2.02 -8.66
N TRP A 260 0.58 -0.89 -8.81
CA TRP A 260 -0.80 -0.87 -9.26
C TRP A 260 -0.96 -1.42 -10.67
N GLY A 261 -0.15 -0.96 -11.64
CA GLY A 261 -0.18 -1.49 -13.00
C GLY A 261 0.05 -2.99 -13.01
N ASP A 262 1.13 -3.46 -12.38
CA ASP A 262 1.46 -4.88 -12.26
C ASP A 262 0.29 -5.69 -11.68
N ASP A 263 -0.32 -5.22 -10.58
CA ASP A 263 -1.45 -5.89 -9.94
C ASP A 263 -2.71 -5.90 -10.82
N MET A 264 -3.05 -4.76 -11.43
CA MET A 264 -4.20 -4.66 -12.32
C MET A 264 -4.03 -5.49 -13.60
N PHE A 265 -2.84 -5.80 -14.08
CA PHE A 265 -2.73 -6.70 -15.24
C PHE A 265 -2.65 -8.16 -14.85
N LYS A 266 -1.89 -8.48 -13.79
CA LYS A 266 -1.58 -9.86 -13.42
C LYS A 266 -2.55 -10.44 -12.40
N GLY A 267 -3.45 -9.63 -11.83
CA GLY A 267 -4.40 -10.07 -10.81
C GLY A 267 -3.72 -10.62 -9.55
N LEU A 268 -2.60 -10.01 -9.14
CA LEU A 268 -1.76 -10.52 -8.03
C LEU A 268 -2.51 -10.47 -6.69
N THR A 269 -3.45 -9.54 -6.56
CA THR A 269 -4.29 -9.36 -5.37
C THR A 269 -5.78 -9.39 -5.71
N THR A 270 -6.59 -9.19 -4.69
CA THR A 270 -8.05 -9.07 -4.85
C THR A 270 -8.52 -7.64 -5.13
N ALA A 271 -7.62 -6.65 -5.01
CA ALA A 271 -7.94 -5.25 -5.25
C ALA A 271 -8.42 -5.00 -6.69
N PRO A 272 -7.80 -5.58 -7.74
CA PRO A 272 -8.25 -5.36 -9.10
C PRO A 272 -9.70 -5.83 -9.32
N ARG A 273 -10.05 -7.04 -8.84
CA ARG A 273 -11.44 -7.55 -8.88
C ARG A 273 -12.44 -6.60 -8.25
N LEU A 274 -12.11 -6.02 -7.09
CA LEU A 274 -12.96 -5.02 -6.43
C LEU A 274 -13.08 -3.76 -7.26
N MET A 275 -11.96 -3.28 -7.83
CA MET A 275 -11.95 -2.02 -8.57
C MET A 275 -12.71 -2.10 -9.89
N TRP A 276 -12.55 -3.18 -10.66
CA TRP A 276 -13.24 -3.30 -11.95
C TRP A 276 -14.74 -3.50 -11.81
N ASN A 277 -15.14 -4.26 -10.79
CA ASN A 277 -16.51 -4.74 -10.67
C ASN A 277 -17.36 -3.90 -9.73
N ALA A 278 -16.76 -3.23 -8.74
CA ALA A 278 -17.47 -2.23 -7.97
C ALA A 278 -17.40 -0.88 -8.70
N SER A 279 -18.54 -0.22 -8.87
CA SER A 279 -18.57 1.21 -9.23
C SER A 279 -17.81 2.02 -8.18
N HIS A 280 -17.38 3.26 -8.47
CA HIS A 280 -16.74 4.11 -7.44
C HIS A 280 -17.61 4.28 -6.19
N ARG A 281 -18.94 4.32 -6.40
CA ARG A 281 -19.93 4.33 -5.33
C ARG A 281 -19.95 3.01 -4.58
N GLY A 282 -19.97 1.89 -5.29
CA GLY A 282 -19.93 0.54 -4.73
C GLY A 282 -18.65 0.29 -3.94
N LEU A 283 -17.49 0.75 -4.41
CA LEU A 283 -16.23 0.61 -3.68
C LEU A 283 -16.25 1.38 -2.36
N ARG A 284 -16.78 2.61 -2.37
CA ARG A 284 -17.00 3.38 -1.13
C ARG A 284 -18.00 2.70 -0.21
N SER A 285 -19.08 2.13 -0.76
CA SER A 285 -20.07 1.32 -0.03
C SER A 285 -19.39 0.14 0.65
N ILE A 286 -18.61 -0.67 -0.08
CA ILE A 286 -17.86 -1.82 0.43
C ILE A 286 -16.86 -1.41 1.53
N VAL A 287 -16.10 -0.33 1.32
CA VAL A 287 -15.14 0.17 2.31
C VAL A 287 -15.87 0.69 3.56
N ALA A 288 -16.98 1.39 3.39
CA ALA A 288 -17.82 1.88 4.48
C ALA A 288 -18.46 0.71 5.23
N ALA A 289 -19.08 -0.25 4.55
CA ALA A 289 -19.65 -1.46 5.13
C ALA A 289 -18.61 -2.27 5.91
N ARG A 290 -17.37 -2.35 5.40
CA ARG A 290 -16.26 -2.99 6.14
C ARG A 290 -15.86 -2.21 7.39
N LYS A 291 -15.84 -0.88 7.32
CA LYS A 291 -15.56 -0.01 8.48
C LYS A 291 -16.67 -0.13 9.52
N ASP A 292 -17.92 -0.13 9.05
CA ASP A 292 -19.11 -0.27 9.87
C ASP A 292 -19.15 -1.65 10.51
N ALA A 293 -18.87 -2.72 9.78
CA ALA A 293 -18.73 -4.08 10.33
C ALA A 293 -17.65 -4.15 11.42
N LYS A 294 -16.51 -3.47 11.23
CA LYS A 294 -15.47 -3.37 12.27
C LYS A 294 -15.88 -2.51 13.47
N SER A 295 -16.78 -1.55 13.29
CA SER A 295 -17.31 -0.72 14.38
C SER A 295 -18.52 -1.36 15.09
N ARG A 296 -19.26 -2.21 14.36
CA ARG A 296 -20.44 -3.00 14.78
C ARG A 296 -20.08 -4.40 15.26
N GLU A 297 -18.85 -4.87 15.06
CA GLU A 297 -18.09 -5.52 16.13
C GLU A 297 -17.97 -4.50 17.26
N THR A 298 -19.12 -4.19 17.87
CA THR A 298 -19.27 -3.36 19.04
C THR A 298 -18.30 -4.00 20.01
N LEU A 299 -17.20 -3.30 20.29
CA LEU A 299 -16.22 -3.71 21.28
C LEU A 299 -16.97 -3.70 22.62
N SER A 300 -17.80 -4.71 22.86
CA SER A 300 -18.60 -4.86 24.06
C SER A 300 -17.82 -5.73 25.00
N CYS A 301 -17.88 -5.40 26.29
CA CYS A 301 -17.22 -6.23 27.28
C CYS A 301 -17.90 -7.61 27.34
N GLU A 302 -17.16 -8.70 27.17
CA GLU A 302 -17.72 -10.07 27.29
C GLU A 302 -18.38 -10.34 28.66
N ASN A 303 -17.93 -9.65 29.71
CA ASN A 303 -18.54 -9.78 31.03
C ASN A 303 -19.81 -8.93 31.21
N CYS A 304 -19.72 -7.61 30.98
CA CYS A 304 -20.77 -6.66 31.34
C CYS A 304 -21.49 -6.01 30.14
N GLU A 305 -21.13 -6.41 28.93
CA GLU A 305 -21.76 -6.07 27.64
C GLU A 305 -21.71 -4.58 27.24
N ARG A 306 -21.17 -3.73 28.11
CA ARG A 306 -20.95 -2.30 27.83
C ARG A 306 -19.98 -2.07 26.67
N SER A 307 -20.35 -1.16 25.79
CA SER A 307 -19.62 -0.68 24.60
C SER A 307 -18.65 0.48 24.94
N PRO A 308 -17.76 0.89 24.03
CA PRO A 308 -16.85 2.02 24.30
C PRO A 308 -17.60 3.34 24.46
N VAL A 309 -18.77 3.48 23.82
CA VAL A 309 -19.61 4.68 23.93
C VAL A 309 -20.18 4.82 25.34
N GLU A 310 -20.62 3.73 25.95
CA GLU A 310 -21.20 3.73 27.30
C GLU A 310 -20.16 3.89 28.42
N ILE A 311 -18.90 3.52 28.16
CA ILE A 311 -17.81 3.58 29.16
C ILE A 311 -16.97 4.85 28.98
N GLY A 312 -16.99 5.43 27.78
CA GLY A 312 -16.27 6.64 27.40
C GLY A 312 -15.29 6.38 26.25
N ALA A 313 -15.26 7.29 25.26
CA ALA A 313 -14.51 7.14 24.01
C ALA A 313 -12.99 6.91 24.17
N ASN A 314 -12.43 7.18 25.36
CA ASN A 314 -11.01 7.02 25.67
C ASN A 314 -10.65 5.71 26.38
N VAL A 315 -11.62 4.83 26.67
CA VAL A 315 -11.32 3.58 27.37
C VAL A 315 -10.78 2.53 26.40
N ARG A 316 -9.52 2.14 26.63
CA ARG A 316 -8.90 1.03 25.91
C ARG A 316 -9.40 -0.31 26.47
N PHE A 317 -10.10 -1.07 25.64
CA PHE A 317 -10.50 -2.43 25.99
C PHE A 317 -9.28 -3.34 26.05
N LEU A 318 -9.28 -4.24 27.03
CA LEU A 318 -8.32 -5.32 27.17
C LEU A 318 -8.74 -6.48 26.25
N VAL A 319 -7.76 -7.17 25.68
CA VAL A 319 -8.00 -8.36 24.84
C VAL A 319 -7.41 -9.59 25.52
N CYS A 320 -8.11 -10.72 25.45
CA CYS A 320 -7.51 -12.01 25.79
C CYS A 320 -6.41 -12.37 24.78
N ALA A 321 -5.15 -12.28 25.20
CA ALA A 321 -3.99 -12.56 24.34
C ALA A 321 -3.99 -14.00 23.79
N THR A 322 -4.45 -14.97 24.59
CA THR A 322 -4.51 -16.38 24.17
C THR A 322 -5.51 -16.60 23.05
N CYS A 323 -6.75 -16.09 23.17
CA CYS A 323 -7.73 -16.18 22.08
C CYS A 323 -7.26 -15.44 20.83
N LYS A 324 -6.68 -14.24 21.00
CA LYS A 324 -6.16 -13.47 19.87
C LYS A 324 -5.06 -14.24 19.12
N ARG A 325 -4.16 -14.91 19.84
CA ARG A 325 -3.06 -15.67 19.26
C ARG A 325 -3.50 -17.00 18.65
N ASN A 326 -4.31 -17.77 19.36
CA ASN A 326 -4.61 -19.15 18.98
C ASN A 326 -5.82 -19.28 18.04
N LEU A 327 -6.77 -18.33 18.10
CA LEU A 327 -8.04 -18.42 17.37
C LEU A 327 -8.24 -17.27 16.37
N ASN A 328 -7.30 -16.33 16.28
CA ASN A 328 -7.45 -15.07 15.56
C ASN A 328 -8.77 -14.33 15.94
N PHE A 329 -9.20 -14.48 17.20
CA PHE A 329 -10.44 -13.93 17.74
C PHE A 329 -10.17 -13.12 19.01
N ALA A 330 -10.76 -11.93 19.11
CA ALA A 330 -10.52 -11.04 20.22
C ALA A 330 -11.72 -11.02 21.17
N CYS A 331 -11.55 -11.58 22.38
CA CYS A 331 -12.47 -11.36 23.50
C CYS A 331 -12.10 -10.06 24.20
N TRP A 332 -13.03 -9.10 24.19
CA TRP A 332 -12.80 -7.74 24.69
C TRP A 332 -13.36 -7.56 26.10
N TYR A 333 -12.62 -6.86 26.95
CA TYR A 333 -13.02 -6.54 28.31
C TYR A 333 -12.76 -5.06 28.60
N CYS A 334 -13.74 -4.36 29.15
CA CYS A 334 -13.57 -2.95 29.47
C CYS A 334 -12.64 -2.68 30.67
N SER A 335 -12.35 -3.70 31.47
CA SER A 335 -11.48 -3.60 32.65
C SER A 335 -10.91 -4.96 33.05
N ARG A 336 -9.80 -4.95 33.81
CA ARG A 336 -9.24 -6.17 34.42
C ARG A 336 -10.23 -6.86 35.35
N GLN A 337 -11.11 -6.10 36.01
CA GLN A 337 -12.15 -6.65 36.88
C GLN A 337 -13.15 -7.48 36.07
N CYS A 338 -13.66 -6.93 34.97
CA CYS A 338 -14.57 -7.66 34.08
C CYS A 338 -13.92 -8.93 33.50
N GLN A 339 -12.65 -8.84 33.08
CA GLN A 339 -11.91 -10.02 32.62
C GLN A 339 -11.80 -11.10 33.70
N ARG A 340 -11.49 -10.73 34.94
CA ARG A 340 -11.42 -11.69 36.07
C ARG A 340 -12.77 -12.31 36.40
N SER A 341 -13.84 -11.52 36.36
CA SER A 341 -15.21 -12.00 36.63
C SER A 341 -15.67 -13.04 35.61
N ASP A 342 -15.38 -12.82 34.32
CA ASP A 342 -15.76 -13.75 33.25
C ASP A 342 -14.78 -14.93 33.11
N TRP A 343 -13.57 -14.82 33.66
CA TRP A 343 -12.49 -15.80 33.48
C TRP A 343 -12.89 -17.26 33.73
N ARG A 344 -13.73 -17.54 34.74
CA ARG A 344 -14.17 -18.91 35.03
C ARG A 344 -14.94 -19.53 33.86
N LYS A 345 -15.77 -18.75 33.17
CA LYS A 345 -16.53 -19.19 31.99
C LYS A 345 -15.62 -19.21 30.76
N HIS A 346 -14.89 -18.12 30.53
CA HIS A 346 -14.01 -17.97 29.39
C HIS A 346 -12.89 -19.02 29.34
N LYS A 347 -12.29 -19.40 30.48
CA LYS A 347 -11.16 -20.35 30.55
C LYS A 347 -11.48 -21.72 29.96
N VAL A 348 -12.74 -22.15 29.96
CA VAL A 348 -13.15 -23.46 29.43
C VAL A 348 -12.86 -23.54 27.92
N PHE A 349 -13.08 -22.44 27.19
CA PHE A 349 -12.98 -22.37 25.73
C PHE A 349 -11.80 -21.51 25.25
N CYS A 350 -11.13 -20.79 26.16
CA CYS A 350 -10.03 -19.88 25.85
C CYS A 350 -8.93 -20.56 25.03
N GLY A 351 -8.71 -20.05 23.82
CA GLY A 351 -7.69 -20.56 22.91
C GLY A 351 -7.96 -21.95 22.32
N LYS A 352 -9.15 -22.52 22.53
CA LYS A 352 -9.57 -23.83 22.02
C LYS A 352 -10.66 -23.73 20.97
N GLU A 353 -11.66 -22.90 21.23
CA GLU A 353 -12.83 -22.76 20.36
C GLU A 353 -13.29 -21.30 20.33
N LYS A 354 -13.79 -20.86 19.17
CA LYS A 354 -14.40 -19.54 19.01
C LYS A 354 -15.80 -19.55 19.65
N VAL A 355 -15.84 -19.31 20.96
CA VAL A 355 -17.07 -19.18 21.75
C VAL A 355 -17.12 -17.76 22.32
N SER A 356 -18.05 -16.95 21.82
CA SER A 356 -18.40 -15.67 22.43
C SER A 356 -19.89 -15.64 22.73
N LYS A 357 -20.30 -14.78 23.68
CA LYS A 357 -21.72 -14.60 23.99
C LYS A 357 -22.50 -14.08 22.78
N SER A 358 -21.86 -13.35 21.88
CA SER A 358 -22.49 -12.82 20.66
C SER A 358 -23.00 -13.94 19.76
N ARG A 359 -22.30 -15.08 19.68
CA ARG A 359 -22.68 -16.31 18.97
C ARG A 359 -23.91 -16.95 19.61
N GLN A 360 -23.95 -17.01 20.94
CA GLN A 360 -25.14 -17.48 21.67
C GLN A 360 -26.36 -16.58 21.46
N GLN A 361 -26.14 -15.29 21.17
CA GLN A 361 -27.18 -14.31 20.87
C GLN A 361 -27.52 -14.20 19.36
N GLY A 362 -26.95 -15.06 18.50
CA GLY A 362 -27.20 -15.02 17.06
C GLY A 362 -26.69 -13.77 16.34
N ARG A 363 -25.74 -13.03 16.94
CA ARG A 363 -25.14 -11.86 16.29
C ARG A 363 -24.06 -12.31 15.29
N PRO A 364 -24.00 -11.71 14.08
CA PRO A 364 -22.92 -11.95 13.14
C PRO A 364 -21.55 -11.62 13.76
N GLU A 365 -20.75 -12.65 14.07
CA GLU A 365 -19.41 -12.51 14.66
C GLU A 365 -18.27 -12.52 13.62
N TYR A 366 -18.58 -12.41 12.34
CA TYR A 366 -17.58 -12.43 11.30
C TYR A 366 -17.53 -11.06 10.63
N THR A 367 -16.29 -10.57 10.52
CA THR A 367 -15.96 -9.54 9.55
C THR A 367 -16.18 -10.15 8.16
N ARG A 368 -17.17 -9.65 7.41
CA ARG A 368 -17.33 -9.99 5.99
C ARG A 368 -16.04 -9.64 5.26
N SER A 369 -15.54 -10.55 4.43
CA SER A 369 -14.37 -10.26 3.59
C SER A 369 -14.74 -9.19 2.55
N LEU A 370 -13.73 -8.58 1.92
CA LEU A 370 -14.02 -7.62 0.86
C LEU A 370 -14.70 -8.30 -0.34
N GLN A 371 -14.32 -9.55 -0.59
CA GLN A 371 -14.84 -10.38 -1.68
C GLN A 371 -16.32 -10.67 -1.47
N LEU A 372 -16.72 -11.03 -0.23
CA LEU A 372 -18.14 -11.23 0.07
C LEU A 372 -18.93 -9.91 -0.03
N LEU A 373 -18.35 -8.79 0.38
CA LEU A 373 -19.00 -7.49 0.22
C LEU A 373 -19.15 -7.09 -1.25
N LEU A 374 -18.16 -7.40 -2.10
CA LEU A 374 -18.27 -7.24 -3.55
C LEU A 374 -19.40 -8.08 -4.11
N GLN A 375 -19.48 -9.35 -3.70
CA GLN A 375 -20.51 -10.27 -4.15
C GLN A 375 -21.91 -9.75 -3.82
N LEU A 376 -22.11 -9.26 -2.60
CA LEU A 376 -23.38 -8.69 -2.15
C LEU A 376 -23.73 -7.39 -2.90
N GLU A 377 -22.74 -6.54 -3.17
CA GLU A 377 -22.95 -5.30 -3.93
C GLU A 377 -23.38 -5.62 -5.37
N LEU A 378 -22.65 -6.50 -6.06
CA LEU A 378 -22.98 -6.92 -7.43
C LEU A 378 -24.38 -7.54 -7.53
N GLN A 379 -24.75 -8.37 -6.56
CA GLN A 379 -26.10 -8.97 -6.48
C GLN A 379 -27.18 -7.93 -6.23
N SER A 380 -26.88 -6.85 -5.51
CA SER A 380 -27.85 -5.77 -5.29
C SER A 380 -28.04 -4.86 -6.50
N GLU A 381 -27.09 -4.90 -7.46
CA GLU A 381 -27.19 -4.19 -8.73
C GLU A 381 -27.89 -5.02 -9.81
N ASP A 382 -28.08 -6.33 -9.61
CA ASP A 382 -28.64 -7.26 -10.59
C ASP A 382 -29.49 -8.37 -9.94
N ASP A 383 -30.79 -8.09 -9.77
CA ASP A 383 -31.75 -8.97 -9.07
C ASP A 383 -32.00 -10.33 -9.76
N ASP A 384 -31.67 -10.43 -11.05
CA ASP A 384 -31.83 -11.65 -11.85
C ASP A 384 -30.64 -12.61 -11.69
N VAL A 385 -29.57 -12.18 -11.03
CA VAL A 385 -28.35 -12.97 -10.85
C VAL A 385 -28.27 -13.55 -9.45
N ASP A 386 -28.16 -14.87 -9.38
CA ASP A 386 -28.03 -15.57 -8.10
C ASP A 386 -26.57 -15.55 -7.61
N TYR A 387 -25.60 -15.59 -8.51
CA TYR A 387 -24.18 -15.53 -8.16
C TYR A 387 -23.31 -14.95 -9.27
N PHE A 388 -22.22 -14.28 -8.89
CA PHE A 388 -21.13 -13.90 -9.77
C PHE A 388 -19.91 -14.80 -9.52
N ILE A 389 -19.33 -15.36 -10.58
CA ILE A 389 -18.16 -16.25 -10.53
C ILE A 389 -17.01 -15.61 -11.30
N PHE A 390 -15.82 -15.58 -10.71
CA PHE A 390 -14.64 -14.96 -11.34
C PHE A 390 -13.68 -16.01 -11.89
N ASN A 391 -13.20 -15.82 -13.13
CA ASN A 391 -12.15 -16.66 -13.67
C ASN A 391 -10.79 -16.21 -13.14
N ARG A 392 -10.08 -17.10 -12.43
CA ARG A 392 -8.80 -16.76 -11.78
C ARG A 392 -7.56 -17.11 -12.60
N ALA A 393 -7.70 -17.96 -13.62
CA ALA A 393 -6.57 -18.40 -14.44
C ALA A 393 -6.28 -17.45 -15.61
N ALA A 394 -7.19 -16.52 -15.89
CA ALA A 394 -6.99 -15.61 -17.00
C ALA A 394 -5.97 -14.52 -16.63
N GLU A 395 -4.79 -14.62 -17.25
CA GLU A 395 -3.69 -13.66 -17.20
C GLU A 395 -4.03 -12.31 -17.86
N SER A 396 -5.22 -12.20 -18.43
CA SER A 396 -5.72 -11.01 -19.11
C SER A 396 -6.80 -10.30 -18.30
N LEU A 397 -7.00 -9.01 -18.59
CA LEU A 397 -8.05 -8.17 -18.02
C LEU A 397 -9.46 -8.80 -18.15
N SER A 398 -9.69 -9.60 -19.20
CA SER A 398 -10.96 -10.32 -19.40
C SER A 398 -11.24 -11.36 -18.31
N GLY A 399 -10.20 -11.90 -17.65
CA GLY A 399 -10.35 -12.84 -16.54
C GLY A 399 -11.02 -12.26 -15.31
N SER A 400 -10.84 -10.96 -15.11
CA SER A 400 -11.29 -10.30 -13.90
C SER A 400 -12.75 -9.86 -13.94
N LEU A 401 -13.40 -10.10 -15.08
CA LEU A 401 -14.82 -9.88 -15.29
C LEU A 401 -15.60 -11.10 -14.80
N PRO A 402 -16.64 -10.92 -13.97
CA PRO A 402 -17.44 -12.04 -13.51
C PRO A 402 -18.34 -12.61 -14.60
N PHE A 403 -18.61 -13.89 -14.47
CA PHE A 403 -19.69 -14.61 -15.11
C PHE A 403 -20.90 -14.62 -14.18
N LYS A 404 -22.09 -14.62 -14.76
CA LYS A 404 -23.34 -14.72 -14.01
C LYS A 404 -23.73 -16.18 -13.89
N ALA A 405 -24.25 -16.55 -12.73
CA ALA A 405 -24.83 -17.86 -12.47
C ALA A 405 -26.23 -17.66 -11.89
N ALA A 406 -27.22 -18.31 -12.51
CA ALA A 406 -28.61 -18.21 -12.08
C ALA A 406 -29.41 -19.48 -12.40
N PHE A 407 -30.45 -19.74 -11.62
CA PHE A 407 -31.49 -20.68 -11.98
C PHE A 407 -32.52 -19.99 -12.87
N LEU A 408 -32.53 -20.34 -14.16
CA LEU A 408 -33.37 -19.64 -15.16
C LEU A 408 -34.80 -20.22 -15.25
N THR A 409 -35.00 -21.46 -14.82
CA THR A 409 -36.26 -22.19 -15.06
C THR A 409 -36.83 -22.88 -13.82
N ASP A 410 -36.13 -22.85 -12.69
CA ASP A 410 -36.48 -23.59 -11.46
C ASP A 410 -36.53 -22.62 -10.27
N GLU A 411 -37.72 -22.05 -10.03
CA GLU A 411 -37.95 -21.04 -8.98
C GLU A 411 -37.77 -21.61 -7.56
N ASP A 412 -38.08 -22.89 -7.35
CA ASP A 412 -37.93 -23.54 -6.05
C ASP A 412 -36.45 -23.70 -5.69
N LYS A 413 -35.62 -24.17 -6.64
CA LYS A 413 -34.16 -24.24 -6.46
C LYS A 413 -33.53 -22.85 -6.34
N GLN A 414 -34.02 -21.87 -7.11
CA GLN A 414 -33.57 -20.49 -6.98
C GLN A 414 -33.81 -19.95 -5.56
N THR A 415 -35.02 -20.15 -5.04
CA THR A 415 -35.42 -19.72 -3.70
C THR A 415 -34.54 -20.40 -2.64
N LEU A 416 -34.38 -21.72 -2.73
CA LEU A 416 -33.52 -22.48 -1.83
C LEU A 416 -32.07 -21.97 -1.87
N PHE A 417 -31.51 -21.74 -3.05
CA PHE A 417 -30.15 -21.22 -3.20
C PHE A 417 -30.00 -19.85 -2.54
N ARG A 418 -30.93 -18.92 -2.79
CA ARG A 418 -30.92 -17.57 -2.20
C ARG A 418 -31.01 -17.64 -0.67
N GLU A 419 -31.88 -18.50 -0.12
CA GLU A 419 -31.98 -18.73 1.32
C GLU A 419 -30.67 -19.24 1.91
N LYS A 420 -30.07 -20.29 1.32
CA LYS A 420 -28.79 -20.86 1.78
C LYS A 420 -27.64 -19.87 1.67
N ARG A 421 -27.59 -19.05 0.61
CA ARG A 421 -26.62 -17.96 0.45
C ARG A 421 -26.75 -16.90 1.54
N VAL A 422 -27.98 -16.46 1.83
CA VAL A 422 -28.24 -15.51 2.91
C VAL A 422 -27.80 -16.09 4.25
N LEU A 423 -28.14 -17.35 4.54
CA LEU A 423 -27.69 -18.05 5.75
C LEU A 423 -26.16 -18.13 5.82
N ALA A 424 -25.47 -18.52 4.76
CA ALA A 424 -24.01 -18.58 4.72
C ALA A 424 -23.37 -17.19 4.96
N ALA A 425 -23.95 -16.14 4.38
CA ALA A 425 -23.51 -14.77 4.53
C ALA A 425 -23.87 -14.14 5.89
N MET A 426 -24.80 -14.75 6.65
CA MET A 426 -25.31 -14.29 7.95
C MET A 426 -24.79 -15.08 9.14
N ASP A 427 -24.53 -16.38 8.99
CA ASP A 427 -24.17 -17.32 10.04
C ASP A 427 -22.65 -17.44 10.22
N ALA A 428 -22.21 -17.57 11.47
CA ALA A 428 -20.82 -17.82 11.81
C ALA A 428 -20.36 -19.21 11.34
N ASP A 429 -21.24 -20.20 11.38
CA ASP A 429 -20.94 -21.56 10.93
C ASP A 429 -21.05 -21.73 9.42
N ARG A 430 -21.46 -20.67 8.70
CA ARG A 430 -21.65 -20.66 7.24
C ARG A 430 -22.62 -21.75 6.79
N THR A 431 -23.70 -21.95 7.54
CA THR A 431 -24.72 -22.96 7.21
C THR A 431 -25.26 -22.75 5.80
N GLY A 432 -25.28 -23.80 4.99
CA GLY A 432 -25.73 -23.78 3.60
C GLY A 432 -24.65 -23.43 2.57
N LEU A 433 -23.43 -23.12 2.98
CA LEU A 433 -22.33 -22.81 2.05
C LEU A 433 -21.93 -24.01 1.17
N ASP A 434 -22.04 -25.22 1.71
CA ASP A 434 -21.89 -26.47 0.99
C ASP A 434 -22.91 -26.61 -0.16
N VAL A 435 -24.18 -26.29 0.11
CA VAL A 435 -25.23 -26.26 -0.91
C VAL A 435 -24.95 -25.20 -1.98
N VAL A 436 -24.58 -23.99 -1.57
CA VAL A 436 -24.18 -22.91 -2.49
C VAL A 436 -23.03 -23.35 -3.39
N ALA A 437 -21.99 -23.97 -2.81
CA ALA A 437 -20.84 -24.49 -3.57
C ALA A 437 -21.26 -25.59 -4.56
N LYS A 438 -22.13 -26.51 -4.15
CA LYS A 438 -22.62 -27.59 -5.01
C LYS A 438 -23.40 -27.05 -6.21
N CYS A 439 -24.36 -26.13 -5.99
CA CYS A 439 -25.12 -25.51 -7.08
C CYS A 439 -24.21 -24.84 -8.12
N ILE A 440 -23.20 -24.08 -7.67
CA ILE A 440 -22.29 -23.36 -8.57
C ILE A 440 -21.39 -24.33 -9.34
N ILE A 441 -20.91 -25.40 -8.70
CA ILE A 441 -20.04 -26.38 -9.36
C ILE A 441 -20.80 -27.24 -10.36
N ASP A 442 -22.03 -27.65 -10.05
CA ASP A 442 -22.88 -28.34 -11.02
C ASP A 442 -23.17 -27.46 -12.24
N ALA A 443 -23.30 -26.14 -12.04
CA ALA A 443 -23.48 -25.19 -13.13
C ALA A 443 -22.28 -25.14 -14.10
N LEU A 444 -21.09 -25.58 -13.68
CA LEU A 444 -19.91 -25.67 -14.54
C LEU A 444 -19.97 -26.87 -15.51
N GLU A 445 -20.73 -27.92 -15.19
CA GLU A 445 -20.93 -29.06 -16.09
C GLU A 445 -21.70 -28.64 -17.35
N ASP A 446 -22.62 -27.69 -17.19
CA ASP A 446 -23.42 -27.07 -18.23
C ASP A 446 -22.86 -25.70 -18.70
N ASP A 447 -21.56 -25.43 -18.50
CA ASP A 447 -20.95 -24.15 -18.85
C ASP A 447 -20.97 -23.87 -20.36
N LYS A 448 -22.07 -23.25 -20.81
CA LYS A 448 -22.26 -22.80 -22.19
C LYS A 448 -21.43 -21.56 -22.52
N ALA A 449 -20.90 -20.85 -21.51
CA ALA A 449 -20.17 -19.62 -21.70
C ALA A 449 -18.70 -19.85 -22.10
N SER A 450 -18.23 -21.10 -22.09
CA SER A 450 -16.80 -21.43 -22.27
C SER A 450 -15.92 -20.60 -21.33
N SER A 451 -16.35 -20.49 -20.07
CA SER A 451 -15.81 -19.53 -19.12
C SER A 451 -14.35 -19.81 -18.72
N GLY A 452 -13.91 -21.06 -18.87
CA GLY A 452 -12.62 -21.55 -18.36
C GLY A 452 -12.58 -21.60 -16.83
N ILE A 453 -13.71 -21.46 -16.15
CA ILE A 453 -13.82 -21.59 -14.70
C ILE A 453 -13.73 -23.08 -14.34
N THR A 454 -12.87 -23.42 -13.38
CA THR A 454 -12.75 -24.78 -12.85
C THR A 454 -13.40 -24.88 -11.49
N ARG A 455 -13.60 -26.11 -11.02
CA ARG A 455 -14.05 -26.44 -9.66
C ARG A 455 -13.19 -25.74 -8.60
N GLU A 456 -11.87 -25.75 -8.78
CA GLU A 456 -10.90 -25.16 -7.86
C GLU A 456 -11.05 -23.63 -7.79
N HIS A 457 -11.35 -22.97 -8.91
CA HIS A 457 -11.62 -21.52 -8.92
C HIS A 457 -12.82 -21.17 -8.03
N VAL A 458 -13.92 -21.94 -8.13
CA VAL A 458 -15.12 -21.74 -7.31
C VAL A 458 -14.83 -21.99 -5.83
N ILE A 459 -14.17 -23.11 -5.50
CA ILE A 459 -13.80 -23.43 -4.11
C ILE A 459 -12.93 -22.33 -3.52
N GLN A 460 -11.93 -21.85 -4.26
CA GLN A 460 -11.03 -20.80 -3.80
C GLN A 460 -11.76 -19.47 -3.62
N GLN A 461 -12.63 -19.09 -4.56
CA GLN A 461 -13.46 -17.87 -4.45
C GLN A 461 -14.33 -17.92 -3.19
N LEU A 462 -15.11 -18.98 -3.00
CA LEU A 462 -15.98 -19.14 -1.84
C LEU A 462 -15.16 -19.17 -0.54
N SER A 463 -13.99 -19.80 -0.53
CA SER A 463 -13.12 -19.81 0.65
C SER A 463 -12.62 -18.41 1.03
N GLU A 464 -12.31 -17.55 0.06
CA GLU A 464 -11.93 -16.14 0.30
C GLU A 464 -13.11 -15.28 0.76
N GLU A 465 -14.30 -15.52 0.23
CA GLU A 465 -15.52 -14.79 0.57
C GLU A 465 -15.98 -15.10 2.00
N TYR A 466 -16.02 -16.38 2.36
CA TYR A 466 -16.60 -16.83 3.62
C TYR A 466 -15.56 -17.10 4.73
N GLY A 467 -14.27 -17.21 4.36
CA GLY A 467 -13.16 -17.40 5.30
C GLY A 467 -13.12 -18.79 5.94
N VAL A 468 -13.60 -19.82 5.23
CA VAL A 468 -13.65 -21.23 5.68
C VAL A 468 -13.17 -22.15 4.57
N ASP A 469 -12.77 -23.37 4.93
CA ASP A 469 -12.46 -24.41 3.94
C ASP A 469 -13.76 -24.96 3.32
N VAL A 470 -14.06 -24.48 2.11
CA VAL A 470 -15.24 -24.89 1.36
C VAL A 470 -15.06 -26.26 0.72
N GLY A 471 -13.82 -26.65 0.38
CA GLY A 471 -13.52 -27.92 -0.28
C GLY A 471 -13.98 -29.11 0.58
N SER A 472 -13.53 -29.16 1.84
CA SER A 472 -13.90 -30.22 2.76
C SER A 472 -15.41 -30.32 3.01
N ARG A 473 -16.12 -29.18 3.06
CA ARG A 473 -17.58 -29.14 3.27
C ARG A 473 -18.33 -29.66 2.06
N LEU A 474 -17.89 -29.26 0.87
CA LEU A 474 -18.46 -29.72 -0.39
C LEU A 474 -18.25 -31.22 -0.57
N GLU A 475 -17.06 -31.74 -0.30
CA GLU A 475 -16.78 -33.19 -0.40
C GLU A 475 -17.66 -34.01 0.53
N ALA A 476 -17.87 -33.55 1.76
CA ALA A 476 -18.79 -34.19 2.71
C ALA A 476 -20.23 -34.22 2.20
N LEU A 477 -20.73 -33.10 1.66
CA LEU A 477 -22.08 -33.04 1.09
C LEU A 477 -22.21 -33.95 -0.15
N GLN A 478 -21.22 -33.97 -1.03
CA GLN A 478 -21.25 -34.83 -2.21
C GLN A 478 -21.26 -36.31 -1.84
N ALA A 479 -20.45 -36.72 -0.86
CA ALA A 479 -20.46 -38.10 -0.36
C ALA A 479 -21.83 -38.49 0.21
N GLN A 480 -22.51 -37.56 0.90
CA GLN A 480 -23.87 -37.78 1.39
C GLN A 480 -24.87 -37.94 0.23
N LEU A 481 -24.87 -37.02 -0.75
CA LEU A 481 -25.77 -37.08 -1.90
C LEU A 481 -25.59 -38.37 -2.72
N THR A 482 -24.35 -38.84 -2.88
CA THR A 482 -24.08 -40.13 -3.52
C THR A 482 -24.61 -41.31 -2.70
N ALA A 483 -24.52 -41.26 -1.37
CA ALA A 483 -25.08 -42.30 -0.51
C ALA A 483 -26.62 -42.34 -0.60
N ASP A 484 -27.24 -41.18 -0.78
CA ASP A 484 -28.69 -41.02 -0.88
C ASP A 484 -29.23 -41.27 -2.32
N GLY A 485 -28.35 -41.30 -3.33
CA GLY A 485 -28.71 -41.46 -4.75
C GLY A 485 -29.30 -40.19 -5.39
N ASP A 486 -28.97 -39.03 -4.83
CA ASP A 486 -29.53 -37.71 -5.15
C ASP A 486 -28.44 -36.74 -5.67
N GLU A 487 -27.47 -37.21 -6.46
CA GLU A 487 -26.32 -36.40 -6.90
C GLU A 487 -26.73 -35.14 -7.68
N ASN A 488 -27.88 -35.19 -8.34
CA ASN A 488 -28.45 -34.12 -9.17
C ASN A 488 -29.46 -33.22 -8.43
N LEU A 489 -29.61 -33.37 -7.11
CA LEU A 489 -30.58 -32.60 -6.32
C LEU A 489 -30.44 -31.08 -6.53
N TYR A 490 -29.21 -30.61 -6.69
CA TYR A 490 -28.86 -29.19 -6.76
C TYR A 490 -28.45 -28.69 -8.15
N SER A 491 -28.61 -29.51 -9.20
CA SER A 491 -28.29 -29.13 -10.59
C SER A 491 -29.35 -28.22 -11.22
N GLY A 492 -29.03 -27.60 -12.36
CA GLY A 492 -29.94 -26.74 -13.13
C GLY A 492 -29.63 -25.25 -13.07
N MET A 493 -28.62 -24.84 -12.30
CA MET A 493 -28.05 -23.49 -12.39
C MET A 493 -27.24 -23.37 -13.69
N CYS A 494 -27.32 -22.24 -14.37
CA CYS A 494 -26.60 -21.98 -15.63
C CYS A 494 -25.57 -20.88 -15.45
N VAL A 495 -24.38 -21.05 -16.04
CA VAL A 495 -23.36 -19.99 -16.17
C VAL A 495 -23.47 -19.31 -17.53
N TYR A 496 -23.46 -17.98 -17.53
CA TYR A 496 -23.50 -17.19 -18.76
C TYR A 496 -22.61 -15.94 -18.66
N SER A 497 -22.08 -15.51 -19.79
CA SER A 497 -21.23 -14.33 -19.86
C SER A 497 -22.04 -13.05 -19.70
N VAL A 498 -21.40 -12.04 -19.11
CA VAL A 498 -21.92 -10.68 -19.11
C VAL A 498 -21.48 -10.02 -20.41
N ALA A 499 -22.42 -9.48 -21.19
CA ALA A 499 -22.08 -8.58 -22.28
C ALA A 499 -21.54 -7.28 -21.68
N TYR A 500 -20.22 -7.17 -21.54
CA TYR A 500 -19.60 -5.92 -21.13
C TYR A 500 -19.65 -4.91 -22.26
N HIS A 501 -19.76 -3.65 -21.87
CA HIS A 501 -19.65 -2.53 -22.81
C HIS A 501 -18.29 -2.60 -23.52
N GLU A 502 -18.28 -2.69 -24.85
CA GLU A 502 -17.05 -2.82 -25.67
C GLU A 502 -16.00 -1.76 -25.31
N ASP A 503 -16.45 -0.55 -24.94
CA ASP A 503 -15.61 0.55 -24.47
C ASP A 503 -14.68 0.17 -23.31
N LEU A 504 -15.11 -0.69 -22.38
CA LEU A 504 -14.27 -1.12 -21.24
C LEU A 504 -13.09 -1.96 -21.74
N VAL A 505 -13.36 -2.88 -22.67
CA VAL A 505 -12.37 -3.78 -23.25
C VAL A 505 -11.39 -3.00 -24.12
N GLN A 506 -11.88 -2.09 -24.96
CA GLN A 506 -11.06 -1.21 -25.79
C GLN A 506 -10.19 -0.28 -24.94
N TRP A 507 -10.75 0.28 -23.86
CA TRP A 507 -10.02 1.11 -22.91
C TRP A 507 -8.87 0.32 -22.25
N ALA A 508 -9.16 -0.89 -21.78
CA ALA A 508 -8.19 -1.81 -21.18
C ALA A 508 -7.01 -2.10 -22.12
N MET A 509 -7.29 -2.46 -23.37
CA MET A 509 -6.28 -2.75 -24.39
C MET A 509 -5.42 -1.52 -24.74
N LYS A 510 -6.06 -0.36 -24.91
CA LYS A 510 -5.33 0.90 -25.20
C LYS A 510 -4.39 1.27 -24.05
N TRP A 511 -4.84 1.07 -22.82
CA TRP A 511 -4.07 1.36 -21.62
C TRP A 511 -2.88 0.41 -21.44
N GLU A 512 -3.06 -0.90 -21.68
CA GLU A 512 -1.95 -1.87 -21.67
C GLU A 512 -0.83 -1.47 -22.64
N LYS A 513 -1.21 -1.04 -23.85
CA LYS A 513 -0.25 -0.56 -24.86
C LYS A 513 0.51 0.68 -24.37
N MET A 514 -0.21 1.65 -23.78
CA MET A 514 0.40 2.89 -23.26
C MET A 514 1.39 2.59 -22.14
N ILE A 515 1.05 1.70 -21.20
CA ILE A 515 1.97 1.32 -20.12
C ILE A 515 3.20 0.62 -20.66
N LYS A 516 3.05 -0.34 -21.57
CA LYS A 516 4.23 -0.96 -22.19
C LYS A 516 5.10 0.09 -22.89
N GLN A 517 4.51 1.11 -23.50
CA GLN A 517 5.26 2.20 -24.14
C GLN A 517 5.93 3.16 -23.15
N GLU A 518 5.24 3.62 -22.10
CA GLU A 518 5.82 4.51 -21.09
C GLU A 518 6.90 3.81 -20.26
N TYR A 519 6.68 2.56 -19.87
CA TYR A 519 7.70 1.80 -19.12
C TYR A 519 8.92 1.48 -19.98
N ASN A 520 8.72 1.03 -21.22
CA ASN A 520 9.85 0.77 -22.12
C ASN A 520 10.55 2.08 -22.53
N GLY A 521 9.84 3.21 -22.61
CA GLY A 521 10.42 4.52 -22.90
C GLY A 521 11.23 5.10 -21.73
N LEU A 522 10.85 4.78 -20.49
CA LEU A 522 11.60 5.16 -19.28
C LEU A 522 12.82 4.25 -19.05
N GLU A 523 12.79 3.01 -19.52
CA GLU A 523 13.92 2.05 -19.40
C GLU A 523 14.86 2.05 -20.63
N GLY A 524 14.40 2.47 -21.82
CA GLY A 524 15.10 2.26 -23.09
C GLY A 524 15.57 3.51 -23.85
N GLY A 525 15.55 4.70 -23.26
CA GLY A 525 15.88 5.96 -23.97
C GLY A 525 17.34 6.18 -24.36
N ARG A 526 18.22 5.16 -24.32
CA ARG A 526 19.65 5.35 -24.64
C ARG A 526 20.41 4.09 -25.09
N SER A 527 19.80 3.25 -25.92
CA SER A 527 20.55 2.24 -26.68
C SER A 527 20.45 2.54 -28.18
N ASP A 528 21.59 2.97 -28.73
CA ASP A 528 22.03 2.73 -30.10
C ASP A 528 21.38 3.55 -31.23
N GLU A 529 21.64 4.86 -31.24
CA GLU A 529 22.04 5.55 -32.47
C GLU A 529 23.59 5.63 -32.49
N GLU A 530 24.26 4.47 -32.49
CA GLU A 530 25.67 4.40 -32.88
C GLU A 530 25.74 4.16 -34.38
N GLY A 531 26.60 4.94 -35.03
CA GLY A 531 26.53 5.20 -36.45
C GLY A 531 26.81 3.98 -37.32
N GLU A 532 25.94 3.76 -38.28
CA GLU A 532 26.34 3.20 -39.57
C GLU A 532 27.30 4.19 -40.24
N SER A 533 28.59 4.06 -39.92
CA SER A 533 29.66 4.59 -40.77
C SER A 533 29.71 3.72 -42.01
N THR A 534 29.14 4.24 -43.11
CA THR A 534 29.41 3.72 -44.45
C THR A 534 30.88 4.00 -44.77
N ASP A 535 31.74 3.02 -44.50
CA ASP A 535 33.04 2.92 -45.17
C ASP A 535 32.76 2.50 -46.62
N GLU A 536 32.75 3.48 -47.52
CA GLU A 536 32.90 3.25 -48.96
C GLU A 536 34.35 2.82 -49.21
N GLU A 537 34.55 1.50 -49.35
CA GLU A 537 35.76 0.91 -49.94
C GLU A 537 35.84 1.32 -51.43
N GLU A 538 36.73 2.27 -51.69
CA GLU A 538 37.19 2.65 -53.03
C GLU A 538 38.17 1.58 -53.54
N SER A 539 37.67 0.57 -54.26
CA SER A 539 38.50 -0.35 -55.04
C SER A 539 38.84 0.26 -56.39
N MET A 540 40.10 0.67 -56.58
CA MET A 540 40.68 0.96 -57.89
C MET A 540 41.96 0.11 -58.03
N GLU A 541 41.85 -1.02 -58.75
CA GLU A 541 42.99 -1.71 -59.36
C GLU A 541 43.25 -1.11 -60.75
N GLU A 542 44.49 -0.67 -60.95
CA GLU A 542 45.32 -1.03 -62.11
C GLU A 542 46.19 -2.24 -61.75
#